data_AF-A7TLG7-F1
#
_entry.id   AF-A7TLG7-F1
#
_cell.length_a   1.000
_cell.length_b   1.000
_cell.length_c   1.000
_cell.angle_alpha   90.00
_cell.angle_beta   90.00
_cell.angle_gamma   90.00
#
_symmetry.space_group_name_H-M   'P 1'
#
loop_
_entity.id
_entity.type
_entity.pdbx_description
1 polymer ?
#
loop_
_entity_poly.entity_id
_entity_poly.type
_entity_poly.pdbx_seq_one_letter_code
_entity_poly.pdbx_strand_id
1 'polypeptide(L)'
;MYFPERSDPIGLSLASCSLTTRKETTEDAIADLNDEALTIKSILTHQKQLNEDLSNIIELMQQRLGNKDEEFIEHIALTPREQNKKLRQELQIFVNDTLALDLMDSNEVSLDTIKLQSKDIINRLIEYDDTLEVEHFQPYCKRLYRLLVKSCVVNLRKDLEGRDIIKLLDFDDDKL
;
A
#
# COMPACT_ATOMS: atom_id res chain seq x y z
N MET A 1 70.16 2.46 -49.82
CA MET A 1 69.03 3.36 -50.14
C MET A 1 68.40 2.86 -51.43
N TYR A 2 67.08 2.76 -51.50
CA TYR A 2 66.37 2.43 -52.74
C TYR A 2 66.14 3.71 -53.54
N PHE A 3 66.58 3.73 -54.80
CA PHE A 3 66.37 4.84 -55.71
C PHE A 3 65.46 4.35 -56.85
N PRO A 4 64.26 4.93 -57.01
CA PRO A 4 63.35 4.52 -58.06
C PRO A 4 63.91 4.87 -59.44
N GLU A 5 63.70 3.98 -60.41
CA GLU A 5 64.04 4.24 -61.81
C GLU A 5 63.08 5.26 -62.43
N ARG A 6 63.46 5.91 -63.53
CA ARG A 6 62.60 6.91 -64.21
C ARG A 6 61.26 6.34 -64.68
N SER A 7 61.18 5.02 -64.87
CA SER A 7 59.98 4.31 -65.30
C SER A 7 59.16 3.72 -64.14
N ASP A 8 59.63 3.85 -62.88
CA ASP A 8 58.98 3.28 -61.70
C ASP A 8 57.70 4.08 -61.37
N PRO A 9 56.50 3.48 -61.45
CA PRO A 9 55.23 4.18 -61.19
C PRO A 9 54.94 4.37 -59.69
N ILE A 10 55.89 4.11 -58.78
CA ILE A 10 55.67 4.16 -57.33
C ILE A 10 55.02 5.47 -56.84
N GLY A 11 55.33 6.61 -57.45
CA GLY A 11 54.70 7.89 -57.11
C GLY A 11 53.19 7.91 -57.41
N LEU A 12 52.78 7.37 -58.56
CA LEU A 12 51.37 7.23 -58.92
C LEU A 12 50.67 6.20 -58.04
N SER A 13 51.31 5.07 -57.78
CA SER A 13 50.75 4.01 -56.92
C SER A 13 50.54 4.50 -55.49
N LEU A 14 51.51 5.22 -54.91
CA LEU A 14 51.39 5.80 -53.56
C LEU A 14 50.32 6.88 -53.50
N ALA A 15 50.26 7.77 -54.50
CA ALA A 15 49.25 8.82 -54.55
C ALA A 15 47.84 8.23 -54.69
N SER A 16 47.66 7.26 -55.59
CA SER A 16 46.37 6.60 -55.82
C SER A 16 45.92 5.79 -54.60
N CYS A 17 46.81 4.99 -54.00
CA CYS A 17 46.50 4.21 -52.82
C CYS A 17 46.17 5.13 -51.63
N SER A 18 46.99 6.14 -51.37
CA SER A 18 46.76 7.12 -50.30
C SER A 18 45.44 7.86 -50.45
N LEU A 19 45.12 8.35 -51.66
CA LEU A 19 43.86 9.05 -51.93
C LEU A 19 42.64 8.13 -51.78
N THR A 20 42.73 6.89 -52.25
CA THR A 20 41.63 5.94 -52.19
C THR A 20 41.37 5.51 -50.76
N THR A 21 42.41 5.08 -50.03
CA THR A 21 42.31 4.72 -48.61
C THR A 21 41.83 5.90 -47.76
N ARG A 22 42.32 7.12 -48.03
CA ARG A 22 41.83 8.30 -47.31
C ARG A 22 40.36 8.54 -47.56
N LYS A 23 39.90 8.39 -48.80
CA LYS A 23 38.49 8.57 -49.14
C LYS A 23 37.63 7.56 -48.41
N GLU A 24 37.94 6.27 -48.52
CA GLU A 24 37.21 5.17 -47.88
C GLU A 24 37.16 5.35 -46.36
N THR A 25 38.32 5.56 -45.72
CA THR A 25 38.36 5.72 -44.25
C THR A 25 37.68 7.01 -43.77
N THR A 26 37.63 8.07 -44.58
CA THR A 26 36.88 9.28 -44.24
C THR A 26 35.37 9.05 -44.37
N GLU A 27 34.92 8.31 -45.38
CA GLU A 27 33.51 7.95 -45.55
C GLU A 27 33.02 7.09 -44.39
N ASP A 28 33.81 6.07 -43.99
CA ASP A 28 33.52 5.23 -42.84
C ASP A 28 33.49 6.05 -41.53
N ALA A 29 34.49 6.90 -41.30
CA ALA A 29 34.52 7.75 -40.11
C ALA A 29 33.35 8.73 -40.03
N ILE A 30 32.87 9.26 -41.17
CA ILE A 30 31.68 10.11 -41.21
C ILE A 30 30.43 9.30 -40.87
N ALA A 31 30.32 8.06 -41.35
CA ALA A 31 29.20 7.18 -41.01
C ALA A 31 29.15 6.91 -39.50
N ASP A 32 30.28 6.51 -38.91
CA ASP A 32 30.40 6.23 -37.47
C ASP A 32 30.03 7.46 -36.62
N LEU A 33 30.53 8.64 -36.99
CA LEU A 33 30.23 9.89 -36.28
C LEU A 33 28.75 10.29 -36.39
N ASN A 34 28.10 10.00 -37.52
CA ASN A 34 26.67 10.27 -37.68
C ASN A 34 25.83 9.37 -36.79
N ASP A 35 26.16 8.09 -36.72
CA ASP A 35 25.48 7.13 -35.84
C ASP A 35 25.68 7.51 -34.36
N GLU A 36 26.90 7.88 -33.97
CA GLU A 36 27.18 8.35 -32.61
C GLU A 36 26.41 9.64 -32.30
N ALA A 37 26.35 10.59 -33.23
CA ALA A 37 25.58 11.82 -33.05
C ALA A 37 24.08 11.57 -32.83
N LEU A 38 23.49 10.58 -33.49
CA LEU A 38 22.10 10.18 -33.27
C LEU A 38 21.90 9.59 -31.88
N THR A 39 22.81 8.73 -31.41
CA THR A 39 22.73 8.17 -30.06
C THR A 39 22.84 9.25 -28.99
N ILE A 40 23.79 10.17 -29.12
CA ILE A 40 23.98 11.30 -28.21
C ILE A 40 22.74 12.18 -28.18
N LYS A 41 22.13 12.45 -29.34
CA LYS A 41 20.89 13.25 -29.42
C LYS A 41 19.76 12.58 -28.63
N SER A 42 19.59 11.27 -28.75
CA SER A 42 18.61 10.49 -27.99
C SER A 42 18.87 10.55 -26.48
N ILE A 43 20.11 10.33 -26.05
CA ILE A 43 20.51 10.42 -24.64
C ILE A 43 20.22 11.82 -24.09
N LEU A 44 20.54 12.86 -24.86
CA LEU A 44 20.34 14.25 -24.46
C LEU A 44 18.85 14.57 -24.30
N THR A 45 17.98 14.07 -25.18
CA THR A 45 16.52 14.22 -25.01
C THR A 45 16.02 13.53 -23.75
N HIS A 46 16.50 12.32 -23.45
CA HIS A 46 16.09 11.59 -22.25
C HIS A 46 16.57 12.28 -20.96
N GLN A 47 17.81 12.75 -20.94
CA GLN A 47 18.37 13.48 -19.79
C GLN A 47 17.66 14.81 -19.54
N LYS A 48 17.23 15.51 -20.60
CA LYS A 48 16.39 16.71 -20.45
C LYS A 48 15.07 16.41 -19.76
N GLN A 49 14.38 15.36 -20.19
CA GLN A 49 13.12 14.94 -19.58
C GLN A 49 13.31 14.54 -18.11
N LEU A 50 14.33 13.74 -17.80
CA LEU A 50 14.64 13.37 -16.41
C LEU A 50 14.91 14.59 -15.52
N ASN A 51 15.64 15.59 -16.03
CA ASN A 51 15.90 16.81 -15.28
C ASN A 51 14.64 17.65 -15.04
N GLU A 52 13.70 17.65 -16.00
CA GLU A 52 12.38 18.29 -15.84
C GLU A 52 11.56 17.57 -14.75
N ASP A 53 11.49 16.23 -14.82
CA ASP A 53 10.79 15.41 -13.82
C ASP A 53 11.38 15.60 -12.41
N LEU A 54 12.71 15.63 -12.29
CA LEU A 54 13.38 15.90 -11.02
C LEU A 54 13.09 17.30 -10.49
N SER A 55 13.02 18.31 -11.38
CA SER A 55 12.66 19.67 -10.99
C SER A 55 11.24 19.74 -10.45
N ASN A 56 10.30 19.04 -11.09
CA ASN A 56 8.90 18.92 -10.61
C ASN A 56 8.83 18.23 -9.25
N ILE A 57 9.60 17.15 -9.04
CA ILE A 57 9.66 16.46 -7.74
C ILE A 57 10.20 17.40 -6.66
N ILE A 58 11.25 18.17 -6.95
CA ILE A 58 11.80 19.15 -6.01
C ILE A 58 10.75 20.20 -5.65
N GLU A 59 10.01 20.71 -6.63
CA GLU A 59 8.93 21.68 -6.39
C GLU A 59 7.83 21.08 -5.50
N LEU A 60 7.37 19.86 -5.78
CA LEU A 60 6.38 19.16 -4.96
C LEU A 60 6.88 18.92 -3.53
N MET A 61 8.15 18.56 -3.36
CA MET A 61 8.76 18.40 -2.04
C MET A 61 8.87 19.74 -1.30
N GLN A 62 9.21 20.82 -1.99
CA GLN A 62 9.25 22.16 -1.41
C GLN A 62 7.86 22.66 -1.03
N GLN A 63 6.84 22.41 -1.85
CA GLN A 63 5.43 22.70 -1.50
C GLN A 63 5.02 21.91 -0.26
N ARG A 64 5.34 20.61 -0.20
CA ARG A 64 5.07 19.78 0.98
C ARG A 64 5.81 20.27 2.23
N LEU A 65 7.04 20.78 2.07
CA LEU A 65 7.83 21.33 3.17
C LEU A 65 7.30 22.71 3.62
N GLY A 66 6.87 23.56 2.69
CA GLY A 66 6.27 24.86 2.97
C GLY A 66 4.91 24.75 3.65
N ASN A 67 4.19 23.65 3.40
CA ASN A 67 2.92 23.32 4.06
C ASN A 67 3.10 22.55 5.38
N LYS A 68 4.32 22.41 5.92
CA LYS A 68 4.59 21.67 7.19
C LYS A 68 4.12 22.36 8.48
N ASP A 69 3.28 23.39 8.39
CA ASP A 69 2.50 23.85 9.54
C ASP A 69 1.24 22.99 9.76
N GLU A 70 0.89 22.12 8.81
CA GLU A 70 -0.20 21.17 8.97
C GLU A 70 0.34 19.79 9.39
N GLU A 71 0.10 19.49 10.67
CA GLU A 71 0.12 18.17 11.30
C GLU A 71 1.07 17.18 10.63
N PHE A 72 2.30 17.14 11.12
CA PHE A 72 3.08 15.90 11.10
C PHE A 72 2.25 14.89 11.90
N ILE A 73 1.29 14.23 11.23
CA ILE A 73 0.62 13.05 11.74
C ILE A 73 1.76 12.05 11.83
N GLU A 74 2.35 12.01 13.01
CA GLU A 74 3.20 10.95 13.48
C GLU A 74 2.36 9.68 13.29
N HIS A 75 2.48 9.07 12.12
CA HIS A 75 2.23 7.65 11.94
C HIS A 75 3.35 6.95 12.73
N ILE A 76 3.37 7.14 14.05
CA ILE A 76 4.03 6.23 14.97
C ILE A 76 3.31 4.93 14.68
N ALA A 77 4.00 4.04 13.98
CA ALA A 77 3.55 2.68 13.79
C ALA A 77 3.40 2.09 15.19
N LEU A 78 2.16 2.12 15.70
CA LEU A 78 1.83 1.54 16.99
C LEU A 78 2.21 0.07 16.94
N THR A 79 2.82 -0.42 18.01
CA THR A 79 3.04 -1.86 18.13
C THR A 79 1.67 -2.57 18.11
N PRO A 80 1.57 -3.84 17.67
CA PRO A 80 0.31 -4.57 17.68
C PRO A 80 -0.38 -4.57 19.05
N ARG A 81 0.42 -4.56 20.13
CA ARG A 81 -0.07 -4.46 21.51
C ARG A 81 -0.70 -3.10 21.82
N GLU A 82 -0.07 -2.01 21.38
CA GLU A 82 -0.61 -0.66 21.56
C GLU A 82 -1.86 -0.43 20.71
N GLN A 83 -1.86 -0.94 19.48
CA GLN A 83 -3.02 -0.89 18.60
C GLN A 83 -4.19 -1.69 19.19
N ASN A 84 -3.95 -2.91 19.71
CA ASN A 84 -5.00 -3.69 20.39
C ASN A 84 -5.54 -2.96 21.63
N LYS A 85 -4.65 -2.35 22.43
CA LYS A 85 -5.07 -1.55 23.59
C LYS A 85 -5.95 -0.36 23.17
N LYS A 86 -5.57 0.36 22.11
CA LYS A 86 -6.34 1.47 21.57
C LYS A 86 -7.71 1.01 21.07
N LEU A 87 -7.76 -0.06 20.27
CA LEU A 87 -9.03 -0.62 19.77
C LEU A 87 -9.95 -1.08 20.91
N ARG A 88 -9.40 -1.72 21.95
CA ARG A 88 -10.20 -2.10 23.14
C ARG A 88 -10.72 -0.89 23.91
N GLN A 89 -9.99 0.23 23.92
CA GLN A 89 -10.45 1.47 24.55
C GLN A 89 -11.56 2.13 23.71
N GLU A 90 -11.37 2.25 22.39
CA GLU A 90 -12.37 2.79 21.47
C GLU A 90 -13.66 1.97 21.50
N LEU A 91 -13.55 0.64 21.53
CA LEU A 91 -14.70 -0.26 21.67
C LEU A 91 -15.44 -0.03 22.99
N GLN A 92 -14.72 0.18 24.10
CA GLN A 92 -15.36 0.47 25.39
C GLN A 92 -16.09 1.80 25.39
N ILE A 93 -15.51 2.83 24.77
CA ILE A 93 -16.15 4.14 24.60
C ILE A 93 -17.41 3.98 23.76
N PHE A 94 -17.32 3.30 22.61
CA PHE A 94 -18.47 3.03 21.74
C PHE A 94 -19.59 2.30 22.48
N VAL A 95 -19.27 1.22 23.20
CA VAL A 95 -20.27 0.44 23.95
C VAL A 95 -20.95 1.28 25.02
N ASN A 96 -20.19 2.08 25.76
CA ASN A 96 -20.71 2.89 26.85
C ASN A 96 -21.50 4.10 26.38
N ASP A 97 -21.05 4.78 25.33
CA ASP A 97 -21.55 6.11 24.98
C ASP A 97 -22.58 6.07 23.86
N THR A 98 -22.62 4.98 23.07
CA THR A 98 -23.55 4.86 21.94
C THR A 98 -24.40 3.60 22.03
N LEU A 99 -23.77 2.42 22.07
CA LEU A 99 -24.49 1.15 21.98
C LEU A 99 -25.42 0.95 23.18
N ALA A 100 -24.95 1.18 24.41
CA ALA A 100 -25.77 0.98 25.60
C ALA A 100 -27.00 1.90 25.64
N LEU A 101 -26.91 3.12 25.09
CA LEU A 101 -28.04 4.04 24.98
C LEU A 101 -29.09 3.52 23.99
N ASP A 102 -28.65 3.01 22.83
CA ASP A 102 -29.54 2.45 21.80
C ASP A 102 -30.20 1.12 22.21
N LEU A 103 -29.52 0.37 23.08
CA LEU A 103 -30.01 -0.88 23.65
C LEU A 103 -31.05 -0.68 24.76
N MET A 104 -31.16 0.51 25.35
CA MET A 104 -32.15 0.76 26.39
C MET A 104 -33.58 0.59 25.83
N ASP A 105 -34.31 -0.35 26.41
CA ASP A 105 -35.77 -0.40 26.31
C ASP A 105 -36.37 0.52 27.38
N SER A 106 -37.65 0.90 27.23
CA SER A 106 -38.39 1.77 28.14
C SER A 106 -38.60 1.23 29.57
N ASN A 107 -37.91 0.15 29.93
CA ASN A 107 -37.99 -0.49 31.24
C ASN A 107 -36.98 0.18 32.18
N GLU A 108 -37.32 0.24 33.47
CA GLU A 108 -36.59 0.91 34.57
C GLU A 108 -35.23 0.26 34.93
N VAL A 109 -34.50 -0.24 33.94
CA VAL A 109 -33.22 -0.91 34.12
C VAL A 109 -32.11 0.13 34.09
N SER A 110 -31.21 0.08 35.08
CA SER A 110 -30.06 0.99 35.13
C SER A 110 -29.18 0.82 33.89
N LEU A 111 -28.86 1.93 33.23
CA LEU A 111 -27.93 2.02 32.10
C LEU A 111 -26.60 1.32 32.41
N ASP A 112 -26.13 1.35 33.66
CA ASP A 112 -24.88 0.73 34.07
C ASP A 112 -24.92 -0.80 33.96
N THR A 113 -26.09 -1.41 34.20
CA THR A 113 -26.25 -2.86 34.06
C THR A 113 -26.22 -3.30 32.59
N ILE A 114 -26.81 -2.50 31.69
CA ILE A 114 -26.78 -2.75 30.24
C ILE A 114 -25.35 -2.58 29.70
N LYS A 115 -24.62 -1.56 30.16
CA LYS A 115 -23.20 -1.36 29.82
C LYS A 115 -22.35 -2.57 30.22
N LEU A 116 -22.53 -3.04 31.45
CA LEU A 116 -21.74 -4.15 31.97
C LEU A 116 -22.04 -5.46 31.23
N GLN A 117 -23.31 -5.77 30.97
CA GLN A 117 -23.71 -6.97 30.24
C GLN A 117 -23.34 -6.93 28.76
N SER A 118 -23.55 -5.80 28.07
CA SER A 118 -23.16 -5.66 26.66
C SER A 118 -21.65 -5.76 26.48
N LYS A 119 -20.86 -5.18 27.39
CA LYS A 119 -19.41 -5.30 27.40
C LYS A 119 -18.96 -6.75 27.63
N ASP A 120 -19.59 -7.46 28.57
CA ASP A 120 -19.27 -8.85 28.86
C ASP A 120 -19.51 -9.74 27.63
N ILE A 121 -20.70 -9.62 27.02
CA ILE A 121 -21.06 -10.36 25.80
C ILE A 121 -20.09 -10.07 24.66
N ILE A 122 -19.72 -8.80 24.41
CA ILE A 122 -18.81 -8.44 23.33
C ILE A 122 -17.40 -8.99 23.60
N ASN A 123 -16.91 -8.97 24.84
CA ASN A 123 -15.62 -9.56 25.17
C ASN A 123 -15.64 -11.08 24.96
N ARG A 124 -16.70 -11.77 25.40
CA ARG A 124 -16.87 -13.22 25.18
C ARG A 124 -16.92 -13.58 23.69
N LEU A 125 -17.55 -12.75 22.86
CA LEU A 125 -17.56 -12.93 21.41
C LEU A 125 -16.17 -12.75 20.77
N ILE A 126 -15.41 -11.75 21.20
CA ILE A 126 -14.05 -11.48 20.70
C ILE A 126 -13.07 -12.58 21.14
N GLU A 127 -13.28 -13.16 22.32
CA GLU A 127 -12.46 -14.25 22.86
C GLU A 127 -12.85 -15.63 22.32
N TYR A 128 -13.78 -15.69 21.35
CA TYR A 128 -14.30 -16.92 20.74
C TYR A 128 -14.82 -17.92 21.78
N ASP A 129 -15.65 -17.43 22.73
CA ASP A 129 -16.26 -18.30 23.73
C ASP A 129 -17.29 -19.26 23.12
N ASP A 130 -17.05 -20.55 23.32
CA ASP A 130 -17.87 -21.65 22.82
C ASP A 130 -19.13 -21.92 23.66
N THR A 131 -19.31 -21.22 24.78
CA THR A 131 -20.44 -21.40 25.72
C THR A 131 -21.49 -20.30 25.60
N LEU A 132 -21.33 -19.37 24.66
CA LEU A 132 -22.23 -18.22 24.52
C LEU A 132 -23.55 -18.59 23.84
N GLU A 133 -24.56 -18.87 24.66
CA GLU A 133 -25.93 -19.17 24.20
C GLU A 133 -26.78 -17.91 23.98
N VAL A 134 -27.83 -18.01 23.16
CA VAL A 134 -28.84 -16.95 22.93
C VAL A 134 -29.48 -16.45 24.23
N GLU A 135 -29.60 -17.32 25.24
CA GLU A 135 -30.19 -16.99 26.54
C GLU A 135 -29.39 -15.91 27.30
N HIS A 136 -28.07 -15.85 27.09
CA HIS A 136 -27.21 -14.83 27.72
C HIS A 136 -27.50 -13.41 27.22
N PHE A 137 -28.18 -13.26 26.08
CA PHE A 137 -28.63 -11.97 25.58
C PHE A 137 -29.98 -11.52 26.17
N GLN A 138 -30.70 -12.41 26.87
CA GLN A 138 -31.95 -12.06 27.54
C GLN A 138 -31.72 -11.61 28.98
N PRO A 139 -32.55 -10.68 29.50
CA PRO A 139 -33.61 -9.95 28.82
C PRO A 139 -33.17 -8.62 28.16
N TYR A 140 -32.00 -8.08 28.53
CA TYR A 140 -31.65 -6.68 28.25
C TYR A 140 -30.83 -6.45 26.97
N CYS A 141 -30.14 -7.48 26.45
CA CYS A 141 -29.28 -7.38 25.27
C CYS A 141 -29.87 -8.02 24.00
N LYS A 142 -31.19 -8.22 23.95
CA LYS A 142 -31.87 -8.83 22.79
C LYS A 142 -31.70 -8.03 21.51
N ARG A 143 -31.66 -6.70 21.61
CA ARG A 143 -31.41 -5.79 20.47
C ARG A 143 -29.99 -5.95 19.93
N LEU A 144 -29.01 -6.19 20.80
CA LEU A 144 -27.62 -6.46 20.41
C LEU A 144 -27.52 -7.77 19.62
N TYR A 145 -28.17 -8.83 20.11
CA TYR A 145 -28.29 -10.08 19.37
C TYR A 145 -28.88 -9.85 17.96
N ARG A 146 -29.99 -9.10 17.89
CA ARG A 146 -30.62 -8.77 16.60
C ARG A 146 -29.70 -7.97 15.68
N LEU A 147 -28.92 -7.04 16.21
CA LEU A 147 -27.95 -6.26 15.46
C LEU A 147 -26.88 -7.17 14.86
N LEU A 148 -26.27 -8.03 15.68
CA LEU A 148 -25.22 -8.96 15.27
C LEU A 148 -25.68 -9.96 14.20
N VAL A 149 -26.91 -10.47 14.34
CA VAL A 149 -27.52 -11.36 13.34
C VAL A 149 -27.83 -10.60 12.05
N LYS A 150 -28.37 -9.38 12.13
CA LYS A 150 -28.67 -8.55 10.96
C LYS A 150 -27.42 -8.12 10.20
N SER A 151 -26.32 -7.90 10.91
CA SER A 151 -25.04 -7.55 10.30
C SER A 151 -24.30 -8.77 9.73
N CYS A 152 -24.84 -9.98 9.90
CA CYS A 152 -24.21 -11.24 9.47
C CYS A 152 -22.80 -11.45 10.04
N VAL A 153 -22.55 -10.95 11.26
CA VAL A 153 -21.25 -11.01 11.93
C VAL A 153 -21.14 -12.22 12.85
N VAL A 154 -22.25 -12.91 13.11
CA VAL A 154 -22.30 -14.09 13.98
C VAL A 154 -22.93 -15.29 13.28
N ASN A 155 -22.40 -16.47 13.57
CA ASN A 155 -22.93 -17.75 13.14
C ASN A 155 -23.66 -18.44 14.30
N LEU A 156 -24.80 -19.05 13.99
CA LEU A 156 -25.55 -19.88 14.92
C LEU A 156 -25.16 -21.34 14.68
N ARG A 157 -24.59 -21.97 15.70
CA ARG A 157 -24.27 -23.39 15.69
C ARG A 157 -25.05 -24.10 16.79
N LYS A 158 -25.63 -25.25 16.45
CA LYS A 158 -26.22 -26.13 17.46
C LYS A 158 -25.14 -26.95 18.14
N ASP A 159 -25.15 -26.94 19.46
CA ASP A 159 -24.32 -27.85 20.24
C ASP A 159 -24.84 -29.29 20.16
N LEU A 160 -24.05 -30.25 20.68
CA LEU A 160 -24.42 -31.65 20.84
C LEU A 160 -25.70 -31.83 21.68
N GLU A 161 -25.98 -30.89 22.58
CA GLU A 161 -27.20 -30.84 23.40
C GLU A 161 -28.39 -30.13 22.72
N GLY A 162 -28.22 -29.67 21.48
CA GLY A 162 -29.27 -29.00 20.71
C GLY A 162 -29.49 -27.52 21.06
N ARG A 163 -28.61 -26.93 21.88
CA ARG A 163 -28.65 -25.50 22.24
C ARG A 163 -28.04 -24.64 21.13
N ASP A 164 -28.61 -23.46 20.89
CA ASP A 164 -28.12 -22.52 19.89
C ASP A 164 -26.97 -21.68 20.49
N ILE A 165 -25.74 -22.03 20.12
CA ILE A 165 -24.52 -21.29 20.45
C ILE A 165 -24.27 -20.22 19.38
N ILE A 166 -23.89 -19.03 19.82
CA ILE A 166 -23.53 -17.90 18.97
C ILE A 166 -22.01 -17.79 18.94
N LYS A 167 -21.43 -17.86 17.74
CA LYS A 167 -20.00 -17.62 17.53
C LYS A 167 -19.80 -16.44 16.60
N LEU A 168 -18.74 -15.66 16.86
CA LEU A 168 -18.31 -14.65 15.92
C LEU A 168 -17.83 -15.32 14.63
N LEU A 169 -18.06 -14.67 13.49
CA LEU A 169 -17.44 -15.09 12.23
C LEU A 169 -15.92 -15.04 12.40
N ASP A 170 -15.22 -16.00 11.81
CA ASP A 170 -13.77 -15.98 11.79
C ASP A 170 -13.32 -14.90 10.80
N PHE A 171 -12.83 -13.79 11.35
CA PHE A 171 -12.28 -12.68 10.57
C PHE A 171 -10.79 -12.86 10.28
N ASP A 172 -10.16 -13.88 10.88
CA ASP A 172 -8.75 -14.21 10.72
C ASP A 172 -8.55 -15.31 9.65
N ASP A 173 -9.61 -16.05 9.28
CA ASP A 173 -9.57 -17.08 8.23
C ASP A 173 -9.52 -16.43 6.82
N ASP A 174 -8.33 -16.35 6.22
CA ASP A 174 -8.08 -15.94 4.82
C ASP A 174 -8.61 -16.95 3.77
N LYS A 175 -9.68 -17.68 4.08
CA LYS A 175 -10.31 -18.60 3.13
C LYS A 175 -11.23 -17.83 2.19
N LEU A 176 -10.62 -17.31 1.11
CA LEU A 176 -11.26 -16.84 -0.13
C LEU A 176 -12.32 -17.82 -0.67
#